data_AF-A0A6A5HR40-F1
#
_entry.id   AF-A0A6A5HR40-F1
#
_cell.length_a   1.000
_cell.length_b   1.000
_cell.length_c   1.000
_cell.angle_alpha   90.00
_cell.angle_beta   90.00
_cell.angle_gamma   90.00
#
_symmetry.space_group_name_H-M   'P 1'
#
loop_
_entity.id
_entity.type
_entity.pdbx_description
1 polymer ?
#
loop_
_entity_poly.entity_id
_entity_poly.type
_entity_poly.pdbx_seq_one_letter_code
_entity_poly.pdbx_strand_id
1 'polypeptide(L)'
;MATTARRACRWEEERSVSRRHKCDHVDADLGFGNGIEENQTEYGMQYPAKQAPRQAINFQERLARSRNATFLSDGDFDGTTINRQDYGVKKVARNAPFKFVDSGQLDSGEFLADTTHKTDFQGKSVNRQNALRPTTNGLQSGEFEGYTTHKSDFDYKGDPRTGVIRGPQDAQLFSGPFNSTTTNRADFDKKQVNYFFF
;
A
#
# COMPACT_ATOMS: atom_id res chain seq x y z
N MET A 1 -43.52 13.25 -19.60
CA MET A 1 -42.76 13.83 -20.73
C MET A 1 -42.06 12.68 -21.45
N ALA A 2 -42.74 12.13 -22.45
CA ALA A 2 -42.25 11.05 -23.29
C ALA A 2 -41.78 11.67 -24.60
N THR A 3 -40.48 11.67 -24.84
CA THR A 3 -39.90 12.30 -26.04
C THR A 3 -39.94 11.28 -27.17
N THR A 4 -41.07 11.23 -27.86
CA THR A 4 -41.27 10.48 -29.09
C THR A 4 -40.43 11.11 -30.20
N ALA A 5 -39.23 10.57 -30.43
CA ALA A 5 -38.41 10.95 -31.57
C ALA A 5 -39.11 10.53 -32.86
N ARG A 6 -39.48 11.53 -33.66
CA ARG A 6 -40.16 11.39 -34.95
C ARG A 6 -39.26 10.59 -35.91
N ARG A 7 -39.85 9.53 -36.48
CA ARG A 7 -39.28 8.71 -37.56
C ARG A 7 -38.83 9.62 -38.71
N ALA A 8 -37.54 9.58 -39.01
CA ALA A 8 -36.98 10.17 -40.22
C ALA A 8 -37.40 9.35 -41.44
N CYS A 9 -37.76 10.05 -42.52
CA CYS A 9 -37.96 9.46 -43.85
C CYS A 9 -36.66 8.78 -44.29
N ARG A 10 -36.65 7.44 -44.26
CA ARG A 10 -35.59 6.66 -44.88
C ARG A 10 -35.98 6.44 -46.34
N TRP A 11 -35.36 7.22 -47.20
CA TRP A 11 -35.44 7.06 -48.65
C TRP A 11 -34.64 5.81 -49.03
N GLU A 12 -35.32 4.80 -49.56
CA GLU A 12 -34.71 3.62 -50.18
C GLU A 12 -34.39 3.97 -51.64
N GLU A 13 -33.11 3.95 -51.96
CA GLU A 13 -32.56 4.25 -53.28
C GLU A 13 -32.31 2.93 -54.02
N GLU A 14 -33.33 2.39 -54.70
CA GLU A 14 -33.13 1.37 -55.74
C GLU A 14 -34.11 1.52 -56.93
N ARG A 15 -33.52 1.76 -58.11
CA ARG A 15 -34.00 1.51 -59.49
C ARG A 15 -35.16 2.33 -60.05
N SER A 16 -34.79 3.29 -60.90
CA SER A 16 -35.65 3.95 -61.89
C SER A 16 -35.99 3.03 -63.07
N VAL A 17 -37.24 2.55 -63.12
CA VAL A 17 -37.92 2.13 -64.35
C VAL A 17 -39.15 3.02 -64.49
N SER A 18 -39.23 3.77 -65.59
CA SER A 18 -40.31 4.71 -65.87
C SER A 18 -41.69 4.06 -65.68
N ARG A 19 -42.45 4.52 -64.69
CA ARG A 19 -43.87 4.17 -64.56
C ARG A 19 -44.71 5.44 -64.51
N ARG A 20 -45.41 5.62 -65.62
CA ARG A 20 -46.69 6.32 -65.85
C ARG A 20 -47.23 7.10 -64.64
N HIS A 21 -47.35 8.42 -64.84
CA HIS A 21 -47.93 9.36 -63.90
C HIS A 21 -49.36 8.96 -63.52
N LYS A 22 -49.65 8.99 -62.23
CA LYS A 22 -51.00 9.11 -61.69
C LYS A 22 -51.13 10.55 -61.20
N CYS A 23 -51.73 11.39 -62.02
CA CYS A 23 -52.21 12.69 -61.57
C CYS A 23 -53.70 12.51 -61.29
N ASP A 24 -54.13 12.81 -60.07
CA ASP A 24 -55.56 12.90 -59.75
C ASP A 24 -56.12 14.11 -60.51
N HIS A 25 -56.91 13.84 -61.54
CA HIS A 25 -57.76 14.86 -62.15
C HIS A 25 -58.96 15.02 -61.22
N VAL A 26 -59.11 16.20 -60.60
CA VAL A 26 -60.34 16.59 -59.91
C VAL A 26 -61.39 16.87 -60.98
N ASP A 27 -62.53 16.16 -60.87
CA ASP A 27 -63.63 16.19 -61.81
C ASP A 27 -64.19 17.60 -62.01
N ALA A 28 -64.50 17.88 -63.28
CA ALA A 28 -65.15 19.08 -63.75
C ALA A 28 -66.58 19.13 -63.24
N ASP A 29 -66.80 19.85 -62.14
CA ASP A 29 -68.16 20.26 -61.78
C ASP A 29 -68.14 21.56 -60.97
N LEU A 30 -67.75 22.68 -61.59
CA LEU A 30 -68.03 24.03 -61.08
C LEU A 30 -68.20 25.05 -62.22
N GLY A 31 -69.46 25.24 -62.64
CA GLY A 31 -70.06 26.58 -62.75
C GLY A 31 -69.73 27.44 -63.98
N PHE A 32 -70.64 27.39 -64.97
CA PHE A 32 -70.79 28.31 -66.08
C PHE A 32 -70.60 29.80 -65.72
N GLY A 33 -69.70 30.48 -66.44
CA GLY A 33 -69.62 31.93 -66.54
C GLY A 33 -69.97 32.36 -67.96
N ASN A 34 -71.10 33.06 -68.11
CA ASN A 34 -71.67 33.53 -69.38
C ASN A 34 -70.72 34.49 -70.12
N GLY A 35 -70.19 34.06 -71.27
CA GLY A 35 -69.55 34.91 -72.27
C GLY A 35 -70.45 35.05 -73.49
N ILE A 36 -70.70 36.28 -73.93
CA ILE A 36 -71.56 36.63 -75.07
C ILE A 36 -70.85 36.13 -76.35
N GLU A 37 -71.40 35.10 -77.00
CA GLU A 37 -70.75 34.42 -78.14
C GLU A 37 -70.57 35.35 -79.36
N GLU A 38 -69.34 35.42 -79.88
CA GLU A 38 -68.86 36.31 -80.95
C GLU A 38 -69.52 36.08 -82.34
N ASN A 39 -70.46 35.15 -82.44
CA ASN A 39 -71.04 34.67 -83.70
C ASN A 39 -72.29 35.43 -84.16
N GLN A 40 -72.67 36.53 -83.50
CA GLN A 40 -73.86 37.32 -83.87
C GLN A 40 -73.56 38.56 -84.71
N THR A 41 -72.30 38.83 -85.05
CA THR A 41 -71.96 39.95 -85.93
C THR A 41 -72.04 39.54 -87.40
N GLU A 42 -72.46 40.45 -88.29
CA GLU A 42 -72.47 40.21 -89.75
C GLU A 42 -71.08 39.75 -90.25
N TYR A 43 -70.02 40.33 -89.69
CA TYR A 43 -68.64 39.94 -89.96
C TYR A 43 -68.35 38.47 -89.58
N GLY A 44 -68.79 38.03 -88.41
CA GLY A 44 -68.62 36.65 -87.94
C GLY A 44 -69.38 35.63 -88.79
N MET A 45 -70.55 36.00 -89.33
CA MET A 45 -71.30 35.14 -90.25
C MET A 45 -70.72 35.11 -91.67
N GLN A 46 -70.15 36.23 -92.14
CA GLN A 46 -69.61 36.32 -93.50
C GLN A 46 -68.26 35.62 -93.68
N TYR A 47 -67.45 35.53 -92.61
CA TYR A 47 -66.10 34.94 -92.65
C TYR A 47 -65.90 33.83 -91.62
N PRO A 48 -66.58 32.67 -91.75
CA PRO A 48 -66.31 31.53 -90.88
C PRO A 48 -64.90 30.99 -91.10
N ALA A 49 -64.26 30.50 -90.03
CA ALA A 49 -62.91 29.93 -90.09
C ALA A 49 -62.84 28.77 -91.11
N LYS A 50 -62.22 29.00 -92.27
CA LYS A 50 -62.05 27.98 -93.30
C LYS A 50 -60.94 27.01 -92.90
N GLN A 51 -61.26 25.72 -92.78
CA GLN A 51 -60.26 24.68 -92.65
C GLN A 51 -59.81 24.22 -94.05
N ALA A 52 -58.52 24.34 -94.35
CA ALA A 52 -57.96 23.75 -95.54
C ALA A 52 -57.90 22.22 -95.39
N PRO A 53 -58.40 21.43 -96.36
CA PRO A 53 -58.28 19.98 -96.28
C PRO A 53 -56.80 19.59 -96.35
N ARG A 54 -56.30 18.91 -95.31
CA ARG A 54 -54.98 18.27 -95.36
C ARG A 54 -55.08 17.08 -96.33
N GLN A 55 -54.29 17.09 -97.40
CA GLN A 55 -54.19 15.94 -98.30
C GLN A 55 -53.72 14.73 -97.48
N ALA A 56 -54.51 13.66 -97.52
CA ALA A 56 -54.15 12.41 -96.88
C ALA A 56 -53.02 11.74 -97.68
N ILE A 57 -51.78 11.95 -97.26
CA ILE A 57 -50.64 11.19 -97.77
C ILE A 57 -50.72 9.75 -97.25
N ASN A 58 -50.40 8.80 -98.11
CA ASN A 58 -50.39 7.38 -97.74
C ASN A 58 -49.24 7.09 -96.77
N PHE A 59 -49.35 5.96 -96.07
CA PHE A 59 -48.38 5.55 -95.05
C PHE A 59 -46.96 5.40 -95.60
N GLN A 60 -46.84 4.94 -96.86
CA GLN A 60 -45.55 4.79 -97.53
C GLN A 60 -44.84 6.12 -97.77
N GLU A 61 -45.53 7.17 -98.23
CA GLU A 61 -44.92 8.50 -98.44
C GLU A 61 -44.56 9.18 -97.12
N ARG A 62 -45.34 8.95 -96.06
CA ARG A 62 -45.05 9.47 -94.72
C ARG A 62 -43.74 8.88 -94.17
N LEU A 63 -43.50 7.59 -94.40
CA LEU A 63 -42.26 6.92 -94.02
C LEU A 63 -41.05 7.39 -94.84
N ALA A 64 -41.24 7.72 -96.12
CA ALA A 64 -40.14 8.14 -97.00
C ALA A 64 -39.58 9.52 -96.62
N ARG A 65 -40.44 10.48 -96.25
CA ARG A 65 -40.01 11.84 -95.84
C ARG A 65 -39.32 11.89 -94.48
N SER A 66 -39.45 10.84 -93.67
CA SER A 66 -38.82 10.71 -92.35
C SER A 66 -37.36 10.23 -92.40
N ARG A 67 -36.78 9.99 -93.59
CA ARG A 67 -35.46 9.36 -93.74
C ARG A 67 -34.28 10.34 -93.75
N ASN A 68 -34.29 11.35 -92.88
CA ASN A 68 -33.04 11.98 -92.42
C ASN A 68 -32.55 11.26 -91.15
N ALA A 69 -32.56 9.93 -91.16
CA ALA A 69 -32.05 9.14 -90.06
C ALA A 69 -30.52 9.13 -90.16
N THR A 70 -29.87 9.90 -89.28
CA THR A 70 -28.45 9.78 -89.00
C THR A 70 -28.20 8.33 -88.59
N PHE A 71 -27.32 7.61 -89.29
CA PHE A 71 -26.94 6.26 -88.90
C PHE A 71 -26.20 6.34 -87.54
N LEU A 72 -26.92 6.08 -86.45
CA LEU A 72 -26.31 5.82 -85.15
C LEU A 72 -25.77 4.40 -85.22
N SER A 73 -24.45 4.28 -85.10
CA SER A 73 -23.79 2.98 -84.96
C SER A 73 -24.15 2.40 -83.59
N ASP A 74 -25.24 1.63 -83.51
CA ASP A 74 -25.58 0.85 -82.33
C ASP A 74 -24.68 -0.38 -82.25
N GLY A 75 -23.46 -0.17 -81.74
CA GLY A 75 -22.54 -1.24 -81.36
C GLY A 75 -22.40 -1.29 -79.84
N ASP A 76 -22.46 -2.48 -79.26
CA ASP A 76 -22.19 -2.68 -77.83
C ASP A 76 -20.74 -2.31 -77.53
N PHE A 77 -20.54 -1.38 -76.60
CA PHE A 77 -19.22 -1.00 -76.11
C PHE A 77 -18.77 -1.98 -75.02
N ASP A 78 -17.68 -2.70 -75.28
CA ASP A 78 -17.14 -3.71 -74.36
C ASP A 78 -16.57 -3.12 -73.07
N GLY A 79 -16.13 -1.85 -73.07
CA GLY A 79 -15.81 -1.03 -71.89
C GLY A 79 -14.79 -1.58 -70.92
N THR A 80 -14.15 -2.72 -71.23
CA THR A 80 -13.17 -3.36 -70.37
C THR A 80 -11.77 -3.06 -70.87
N THR A 81 -10.97 -2.45 -70.01
CA THR A 81 -9.53 -2.31 -70.25
C THR A 81 -8.79 -3.54 -69.77
N ILE A 82 -7.62 -3.81 -70.34
CA ILE A 82 -6.72 -4.91 -69.95
C ILE A 82 -6.43 -4.86 -68.44
N ASN A 83 -6.24 -3.66 -67.89
CA ASN A 83 -6.02 -3.48 -66.46
C ASN A 83 -7.20 -3.98 -65.61
N ARG A 84 -8.44 -3.67 -66.01
CA ARG A 84 -9.64 -4.12 -65.30
C ARG A 84 -9.81 -5.64 -65.36
N GLN A 85 -9.33 -6.28 -66.42
CA GLN A 85 -9.36 -7.74 -66.57
C GLN A 85 -8.26 -8.41 -65.73
N ASP A 86 -7.03 -7.88 -65.77
CA ASP A 86 -5.86 -8.56 -65.20
C ASP A 86 -5.66 -8.29 -63.69
N TYR A 87 -6.09 -7.13 -63.20
CA TYR A 87 -5.82 -6.66 -61.83
C TYR A 87 -7.09 -6.57 -60.97
N GLY A 88 -7.97 -7.58 -61.08
CA GLY A 88 -9.07 -7.77 -60.13
C GLY A 88 -8.60 -8.13 -58.72
N VAL A 89 -9.49 -7.98 -57.73
CA VAL A 89 -9.21 -8.34 -56.33
C VAL A 89 -8.94 -9.84 -56.21
N LYS A 90 -7.69 -10.22 -55.91
CA LYS A 90 -7.30 -11.62 -55.67
C LYS A 90 -7.47 -11.95 -54.19
N LYS A 91 -8.24 -12.99 -53.88
CA LYS A 91 -8.34 -13.54 -52.53
C LYS A 91 -7.18 -14.51 -52.30
N VAL A 92 -6.32 -14.22 -51.33
CA VAL A 92 -5.24 -15.11 -50.92
C VAL A 92 -5.68 -15.87 -49.66
N ALA A 93 -5.61 -17.20 -49.71
CA ALA A 93 -5.84 -18.04 -48.54
C ALA A 93 -4.63 -17.95 -47.60
N ARG A 94 -4.88 -17.87 -46.28
CA ARG A 94 -3.80 -17.91 -45.30
C ARG A 94 -3.21 -19.32 -45.23
N ASN A 95 -1.89 -19.42 -45.15
CA ASN A 95 -1.20 -20.67 -44.90
C ASN A 95 -1.73 -21.28 -43.59
N ALA A 96 -2.01 -22.58 -43.61
CA ALA A 96 -2.43 -23.29 -42.41
C ALA A 96 -1.32 -23.18 -41.34
N PRO A 97 -1.66 -22.82 -40.09
CA PRO A 97 -0.68 -22.78 -39.03
C PRO A 97 -0.13 -24.19 -38.78
N PHE A 98 1.20 -24.32 -38.74
CA PHE A 98 1.85 -25.56 -38.34
C PHE A 98 1.43 -25.89 -36.91
N LYS A 99 0.83 -27.06 -36.70
CA LYS A 99 0.48 -27.57 -35.37
C LYS A 99 1.57 -28.56 -34.97
N PHE A 100 2.32 -28.23 -33.93
CA PHE A 100 3.16 -29.22 -33.26
C PHE A 100 2.23 -30.27 -32.65
N VAL A 101 2.51 -31.55 -32.95
CA VAL A 101 1.87 -32.66 -32.26
C VAL A 101 2.33 -32.58 -30.81
N ASP A 102 1.38 -32.53 -29.88
CA ASP A 102 1.67 -32.64 -28.45
C ASP A 102 2.22 -34.05 -28.20
N SER A 103 3.55 -34.19 -28.29
CA SER A 103 4.23 -35.41 -27.87
C SER A 103 4.03 -35.48 -26.37
N GLY A 104 3.11 -36.35 -25.94
CA GLY A 104 2.55 -36.40 -24.59
C GLY A 104 3.57 -36.44 -23.45
N GLN A 105 3.06 -36.50 -22.22
CA GLN A 105 3.84 -36.38 -20.98
C GLN A 105 5.14 -37.20 -21.05
N LEU A 106 6.26 -36.49 -21.10
CA LEU A 106 7.60 -37.07 -21.02
C LEU A 106 7.68 -37.88 -19.72
N ASP A 107 8.18 -39.10 -19.82
CA ASP A 107 8.38 -39.97 -18.67
C ASP A 107 9.37 -39.31 -17.71
N SER A 108 8.83 -38.73 -16.64
CA SER A 108 9.62 -38.14 -15.57
C SER A 108 10.08 -39.28 -14.68
N GLY A 109 11.20 -39.90 -15.05
CA GLY A 109 11.84 -40.92 -14.21
C GLY A 109 12.05 -40.45 -12.77
N GLU A 110 12.09 -41.41 -11.84
CA GLU A 110 12.26 -41.12 -10.41
C GLU A 110 13.57 -40.37 -10.14
N PHE A 111 13.47 -39.20 -9.51
CA PHE A 111 14.64 -38.42 -9.12
C PHE A 111 15.15 -38.89 -7.75
N LEU A 112 16.25 -39.67 -7.77
CA LEU A 112 16.96 -40.07 -6.56
C LEU A 112 17.84 -38.91 -6.06
N ALA A 113 17.27 -38.09 -5.18
CA ALA A 113 17.87 -36.87 -4.63
C ALA A 113 18.83 -37.11 -3.44
N ASP A 114 19.23 -38.35 -3.18
CA ASP A 114 20.07 -38.68 -2.03
C ASP A 114 21.54 -38.45 -2.37
N THR A 115 22.08 -37.39 -1.80
CA THR A 115 23.51 -37.04 -1.91
C THR A 115 24.31 -37.70 -0.79
N THR A 116 25.59 -37.95 -1.02
CA THR A 116 26.50 -38.53 -0.01
C THR A 116 26.53 -37.72 1.29
N HIS A 117 26.44 -36.40 1.20
CA HIS A 117 26.35 -35.55 2.38
C HIS A 117 25.11 -35.87 3.24
N LYS A 118 23.96 -36.06 2.58
CA LYS A 118 22.71 -36.40 3.25
C LYS A 118 22.77 -37.80 3.85
N THR A 119 23.38 -38.78 3.19
CA THR A 119 23.43 -40.15 3.73
C THR A 119 24.45 -40.30 4.85
N ASP A 120 25.61 -39.66 4.73
CA ASP A 120 26.78 -39.98 5.55
C ASP A 120 26.86 -39.11 6.82
N PHE A 121 26.29 -37.89 6.79
CA PHE A 121 26.39 -36.92 7.89
C PHE A 121 25.05 -36.75 8.62
N GLN A 122 24.51 -37.86 9.09
CA GLN A 122 23.34 -37.87 9.96
C GLN A 122 23.73 -37.55 11.41
N GLY A 123 22.95 -36.70 12.07
CA GLY A 123 23.16 -36.36 13.48
C GLY A 123 22.99 -37.60 14.37
N LYS A 124 24.08 -38.10 14.95
CA LYS A 124 24.03 -39.21 15.91
C LYS A 124 23.79 -38.66 17.32
N SER A 125 22.75 -39.13 18.00
CA SER A 125 22.55 -38.83 19.41
C SER A 125 23.61 -39.56 20.24
N VAL A 126 24.56 -38.82 20.80
CA VAL A 126 25.55 -39.37 21.72
C VAL A 126 25.05 -39.19 23.15
N ASN A 127 25.13 -40.24 23.97
CA ASN A 127 24.81 -40.13 25.38
C ASN A 127 25.88 -39.31 26.10
N ARG A 128 25.46 -38.35 26.94
CA ARG A 128 26.41 -37.54 27.71
C ARG A 128 27.10 -38.43 28.73
N GLN A 129 28.43 -38.37 28.78
CA GLN A 129 29.18 -39.06 29.82
C GLN A 129 28.79 -38.51 31.19
N ASN A 130 28.54 -39.42 32.14
CA ASN A 130 28.24 -39.06 33.51
C ASN A 130 29.46 -38.40 34.15
N ALA A 131 29.24 -37.30 34.88
CA ALA A 131 30.31 -36.62 35.60
C ALA A 131 30.88 -37.53 36.69
N LEU A 132 32.19 -37.78 36.65
CA LEU A 132 32.91 -38.48 37.72
C LEU A 132 33.05 -37.52 38.91
N ARG A 133 32.19 -37.68 39.92
CA ARG A 133 32.28 -36.94 41.17
C ARG A 133 32.97 -37.82 42.22
N PRO A 134 34.15 -37.43 42.74
CA PRO A 134 34.76 -38.17 43.83
C PRO A 134 33.83 -38.12 45.05
N THR A 135 33.57 -39.28 45.65
CA THR A 135 32.87 -39.36 46.93
C THR A 135 33.82 -38.81 47.99
N THR A 136 33.51 -37.64 48.52
CA THR A 136 34.20 -37.11 49.70
C THR A 136 33.71 -37.89 50.91
N ASN A 137 34.41 -38.97 51.27
CA ASN A 137 34.29 -39.52 52.61
C ASN A 137 34.80 -38.45 53.56
N GLY A 138 33.95 -37.97 54.46
CA GLY A 138 34.27 -36.89 55.40
C GLY A 138 35.60 -37.16 56.09
N LEU A 139 36.45 -36.13 56.14
CA LEU A 139 37.74 -36.21 56.84
C LEU A 139 37.48 -36.67 58.28
N GLN A 140 38.16 -37.73 58.70
CA GLN A 140 38.06 -38.24 60.07
C GLN A 140 38.60 -37.16 61.01
N SER A 141 37.71 -36.54 61.77
CA SER A 141 38.09 -35.61 62.83
C SER A 141 38.49 -36.40 64.07
N GLY A 142 39.75 -36.25 64.50
CA GLY A 142 40.22 -36.69 65.81
C GLY A 142 40.13 -35.57 66.84
N GLU A 143 40.26 -35.91 68.12
CA GLU A 143 40.36 -34.94 69.20
C GLU A 143 41.70 -34.17 69.12
N PHE A 144 41.65 -32.85 69.27
CA PHE A 144 42.83 -31.99 69.26
C PHE A 144 43.10 -31.50 70.68
N GLU A 145 44.18 -31.98 71.29
CA GLU A 145 44.52 -31.66 72.68
C GLU A 145 44.89 -30.19 72.89
N GLY A 146 45.47 -29.52 71.88
CA GLY A 146 45.65 -28.06 71.89
C GLY A 146 46.58 -27.48 72.97
N TYR A 147 47.39 -28.32 73.65
CA TYR A 147 48.39 -27.86 74.61
C TYR A 147 49.73 -27.62 73.93
N THR A 148 50.23 -26.38 74.01
CA THR A 148 51.58 -26.02 73.56
C THR A 148 52.49 -25.88 74.78
N THR A 149 53.78 -26.15 74.61
CA THR A 149 54.79 -26.00 75.68
C THR A 149 54.77 -24.60 76.29
N HIS A 150 54.56 -23.57 75.47
CA HIS A 150 54.45 -22.21 75.98
C HIS A 150 53.27 -22.04 76.97
N LYS A 151 52.13 -22.66 76.67
CA LYS A 151 50.93 -22.57 77.50
C LYS A 151 51.04 -23.37 78.78
N SER A 152 51.82 -24.47 78.81
CA SER A 152 52.07 -25.23 80.03
C SER A 152 53.16 -24.63 80.91
N ASP A 153 54.17 -24.02 80.31
CA ASP A 153 55.41 -23.70 81.01
C ASP A 153 55.42 -22.26 81.58
N PHE A 154 54.62 -21.35 81.00
CA PHE A 154 54.66 -19.92 81.33
C PHE A 154 53.36 -19.41 81.96
N ASP A 155 52.94 -20.03 83.06
CA ASP A 155 51.85 -19.52 83.89
C ASP A 155 52.31 -18.40 84.83
N TYR A 156 51.49 -17.38 85.01
CA TYR A 156 51.74 -16.32 85.98
C TYR A 156 51.71 -16.87 87.42
N LYS A 157 52.84 -16.81 88.13
CA LYS A 157 52.96 -17.38 89.49
C LYS A 157 52.67 -16.41 90.64
N GLY A 158 52.30 -15.16 90.35
CA GLY A 158 52.02 -14.14 91.37
C GLY A 158 53.29 -13.69 92.10
N ASP A 159 53.45 -12.38 92.28
CA ASP A 159 54.58 -11.82 93.04
C ASP A 159 54.12 -11.49 94.47
N PRO A 160 54.77 -11.99 95.54
CA PRO A 160 54.47 -11.55 96.89
C PRO A 160 54.82 -10.07 97.03
N ARG A 161 53.80 -9.23 97.31
CA ARG A 161 54.00 -7.80 97.55
C ARG A 161 55.01 -7.60 98.69
N THR A 162 56.11 -6.93 98.40
CA THR A 162 57.07 -6.51 99.43
C THR A 162 56.40 -5.51 100.38
N GLY A 163 56.44 -5.80 101.68
CA GLY A 163 55.80 -4.98 102.70
C GLY A 163 56.40 -3.58 102.79
N VAL A 164 55.58 -2.59 103.17
CA VAL A 164 56.02 -1.20 103.39
C VAL A 164 56.97 -1.14 104.60
N ILE A 165 58.20 -0.65 104.40
CA ILE A 165 59.13 -0.39 105.50
C ILE A 165 58.63 0.86 106.26
N ARG A 166 58.20 0.70 107.52
CA ARG A 166 57.82 1.83 108.39
C ARG A 166 58.98 2.19 109.33
N GLY A 167 59.25 3.48 109.51
CA GLY A 167 60.23 3.98 110.46
C GLY A 167 59.83 3.76 111.94
N PRO A 168 60.75 3.98 112.90
CA PRO A 168 60.48 3.78 114.32
C PRO A 168 59.31 4.67 114.78
N GLN A 169 58.30 4.04 115.40
CA GLN A 169 57.03 4.70 115.76
C GLN A 169 57.16 5.64 116.96
N ASP A 170 58.28 5.56 117.70
CA ASP A 170 58.47 6.22 118.98
C ASP A 170 59.55 7.31 118.91
N ALA A 171 59.43 8.23 117.95
CA ALA A 171 60.25 9.44 117.96
C ALA A 171 59.86 10.29 119.17
N GLN A 172 60.57 10.15 120.30
CA GLN A 172 60.36 11.00 121.47
C GLN A 172 60.75 12.44 121.13
N LEU A 173 59.76 13.29 120.93
CA LEU A 173 59.93 14.74 120.84
C LEU A 173 60.26 15.27 122.25
N PHE A 174 61.28 16.12 122.36
CA PHE A 174 61.80 16.64 123.63
C PHE A 174 60.68 17.18 124.54
N SER A 175 60.65 16.70 125.78
CA SER A 175 59.74 17.16 126.84
C SER A 175 60.56 17.79 127.98
N GLY A 176 60.59 19.11 128.05
CA GLY A 176 61.17 19.88 129.15
C GLY A 176 60.14 20.77 129.84
N PRO A 177 60.37 21.20 131.10
CA PRO A 177 59.43 22.07 131.81
C PRO A 177 59.26 23.42 131.08
N PHE A 178 58.02 23.84 130.86
CA PHE A 178 57.70 25.11 130.23
C PHE A 178 57.66 26.24 131.28
N ASN A 179 58.53 27.25 131.14
CA ASN A 179 58.44 28.47 131.94
C ASN A 179 57.49 29.47 131.27
N SER A 180 56.30 29.64 131.85
CA SER A 180 55.19 30.43 131.27
C SER A 180 55.08 31.86 131.80
N THR A 181 56.02 32.33 132.62
CA THR A 181 55.94 33.67 133.20
C THR A 181 56.45 34.73 132.21
N THR A 182 55.52 35.48 131.64
CA THR A 182 55.82 36.68 130.83
C THR A 182 56.26 37.84 131.73
N THR A 183 57.12 38.73 131.24
CA THR A 183 57.57 39.94 131.97
C THR A 183 56.42 40.75 132.56
N ASN A 184 55.35 40.98 131.79
CA ASN A 184 54.18 41.72 132.28
C ASN A 184 53.56 41.09 133.55
N ARG A 185 53.47 39.76 133.61
CA ARG A 185 52.96 39.03 134.78
C ARG A 185 53.91 39.12 135.97
N ALA A 186 55.20 39.23 135.74
CA ALA A 186 56.20 39.39 136.80
C ALA A 186 56.23 40.83 137.34
N ASP A 187 56.04 41.83 136.47
CA ASP A 187 56.30 43.24 136.80
C ASP A 187 55.08 43.98 137.37
N PHE A 188 53.85 43.54 137.03
CA PHE A 188 52.60 44.21 137.42
C PHE A 188 51.81 43.40 138.44
N ASP A 189 52.33 43.35 139.66
CA ASP A 189 51.66 42.82 140.84
C ASP A 189 50.82 43.90 141.56
N LYS A 190 49.85 43.47 142.38
CA LYS A 190 49.00 44.39 143.15
C LYS A 190 49.82 45.08 144.25
N LYS A 191 50.12 46.37 144.08
CA LYS A 191 50.81 47.18 145.10
C LYS A 191 49.83 47.89 146.02
N GLN A 192 50.08 47.86 147.33
CA GLN A 192 49.28 48.63 148.29
C GLN A 192 49.70 50.09 148.29
N VAL A 193 48.74 51.00 148.15
CA VAL A 193 48.98 52.45 148.18
C VAL A 193 48.88 52.90 149.63
N ASN A 194 49.96 53.49 150.16
CA ASN A 194 49.96 54.03 151.51
C ASN A 194 49.59 55.52 151.45
N TYR A 195 48.45 55.87 152.04
CA TYR A 195 47.98 57.26 152.07
C TYR A 195 48.44 57.92 153.37
N PHE A 196 49.30 58.93 153.27
CA PHE A 196 49.61 59.85 154.36
C PHE A 196 48.69 61.08 154.25
N PHE A 197 47.96 61.39 155.32
CA PHE A 197 47.22 62.65 155.47
C PHE A 197 48.04 63.60 156.34
N PHE A 198 48.25 64.84 155.90
CA PHE A 198 48.84 65.94 156.68
C PHE A 198 47.80 66.64 157.53
#